data_AF-A0A660YAQ9-F1
#
_entry.id   AF-A0A660YAQ9-F1
#
_cell.length_a   1.000
_cell.length_b   1.000
_cell.length_c   1.000
_cell.angle_alpha   90.00
_cell.angle_beta   90.00
_cell.angle_gamma   90.00
#
_symmetry.space_group_name_H-M   'P 1'
#
loop_
_entity.id
_entity.type
_entity.pdbx_description
1 polymer ?
#
loop_
_entity_poly.entity_id
_entity_poly.type
_entity_poly.pdbx_seq_one_letter_code
_entity_poly.pdbx_strand_id
1 'polypeptide(L)'
;NMGSHKKMDYTVMGDAVNLAARLEGVNKVYRTEVLMSGSTYESSGVTAREIDIVRVKGKAQAVRIYEPSEDLPPEVVRAYEEGLKLYRERKWDEAASAFALFPEDGPASVMRERCLAFLRNPPPQDWDGVWEIAQK
;
A
#
# COMPACT_ATOMS: atom_id res chain seq x y z
N ASN A 1 2.43 23.73 32.40
CA ASN A 1 1.22 23.98 31.59
C ASN A 1 1.44 23.29 30.24
N MET A 2 1.02 22.02 30.09
CA MET A 2 -0.34 21.57 29.68
C MET A 2 -0.80 22.24 28.38
N GLY A 3 -1.24 21.58 27.31
CA GLY A 3 -1.45 20.17 26.93
C GLY A 3 -1.25 20.04 25.40
N SER A 4 -1.42 18.91 24.72
CA SER A 4 -2.44 17.87 24.90
C SER A 4 -1.91 16.54 24.38
N HIS A 5 -2.09 15.49 25.18
CA HIS A 5 -2.02 14.10 24.76
C HIS A 5 -3.02 13.87 23.63
N LYS A 6 -2.53 13.49 22.45
CA LYS A 6 -3.39 12.97 21.38
C LYS A 6 -3.84 11.58 21.83
N LYS A 7 -5.10 11.50 22.25
CA LYS A 7 -5.83 10.27 22.52
C LYS A 7 -5.70 9.34 21.32
N MET A 8 -4.89 8.29 21.46
CA MET A 8 -5.04 7.09 20.66
C MET A 8 -6.16 6.31 21.32
N ASP A 9 -7.39 6.51 20.84
CA ASP A 9 -8.54 5.78 21.37
C ASP A 9 -8.33 4.28 21.12
N TYR A 10 -8.10 3.59 22.24
CA TYR A 10 -7.92 2.16 22.37
C TYR A 10 -9.09 1.42 21.73
N THR A 11 -8.90 0.89 20.51
CA THR A 11 -9.79 -0.08 19.85
C THR A 11 -9.01 -1.34 19.46
N VAL A 12 -8.10 -1.78 20.35
CA VAL A 12 -7.08 -2.79 20.04
C VAL A 12 -7.63 -4.22 19.92
N MET A 13 -8.84 -4.52 20.41
CA MET A 13 -9.27 -5.92 20.55
C MET A 13 -10.24 -6.44 19.48
N GLY A 14 -10.79 -5.58 18.61
CA GLY A 14 -11.75 -5.98 17.56
C GLY A 14 -11.29 -5.75 16.11
N ASP A 15 -10.49 -4.72 15.85
CA ASP A 15 -10.04 -4.36 14.50
C ASP A 15 -8.77 -5.10 14.05
N ALA A 16 -7.86 -5.45 14.98
CA ALA A 16 -6.62 -6.15 14.64
C ALA A 16 -6.86 -7.57 14.09
N VAL A 17 -7.82 -8.31 14.67
CA VAL A 17 -8.19 -9.67 14.22
C VAL A 17 -8.83 -9.63 12.83
N ASN A 18 -9.66 -8.61 12.57
CA ASN A 18 -10.25 -8.39 11.26
C ASN A 18 -9.21 -7.92 10.23
N LEU A 19 -8.18 -7.18 10.65
CA LEU A 19 -7.15 -6.67 9.77
C LEU A 19 -6.26 -7.78 9.23
N ALA A 20 -5.88 -8.77 10.05
CA ALA A 20 -5.08 -9.91 9.61
C ALA A 20 -5.77 -10.70 8.47
N ALA A 21 -7.04 -11.08 8.65
CA ALA A 21 -7.81 -11.77 7.61
C ALA A 21 -8.00 -10.92 6.33
N ARG A 22 -8.09 -9.59 6.48
CA ARG A 22 -8.14 -8.67 5.33
C ARG A 22 -6.81 -8.64 4.59
N LEU A 23 -5.70 -8.55 5.32
CA LEU A 23 -4.35 -8.51 4.75
C LEU A 23 -4.03 -9.81 3.99
N GLU A 24 -4.57 -10.95 4.41
CA GLU A 24 -4.46 -12.19 3.62
C GLU A 24 -5.13 -12.06 2.24
N GLY A 25 -6.31 -11.44 2.18
CA GLY A 25 -6.96 -11.11 0.91
C GLY A 25 -6.17 -10.09 0.08
N VAL A 26 -5.55 -9.11 0.75
CA VAL A 26 -4.71 -8.08 0.11
C VAL A 26 -3.43 -8.69 -0.46
N ASN A 27 -2.81 -9.66 0.21
CA ASN A 27 -1.65 -10.40 -0.29
C ASN A 27 -1.91 -10.98 -1.69
N LYS A 28 -3.08 -11.59 -1.88
CA LYS A 28 -3.48 -12.17 -3.18
C LYS A 28 -3.62 -11.10 -4.27
N VAL A 29 -4.05 -9.89 -3.90
CA VAL A 29 -4.21 -8.77 -4.84
C VAL A 29 -2.85 -8.21 -5.27
N TYR A 30 -1.92 -8.02 -4.33
CA TYR A 30 -0.60 -7.44 -4.60
C TYR A 30 0.46 -8.47 -4.95
N ARG A 31 0.13 -9.77 -4.91
CA ARG A 31 1.05 -10.90 -5.15
C ARG A 31 2.24 -10.87 -4.18
N THR A 32 1.96 -10.56 -2.90
CA THR A 32 2.92 -10.55 -1.80
C THR A 32 2.71 -11.76 -0.88
N GLU A 33 3.75 -12.18 -0.16
CA GLU A 33 3.64 -13.24 0.84
C GLU A 33 3.24 -12.71 2.21
N VAL A 34 3.81 -11.56 2.60
CA VAL A 34 3.62 -10.97 3.93
C VAL A 34 3.30 -9.50 3.79
N LEU A 35 2.19 -9.08 4.40
CA LEU A 35 1.84 -7.68 4.56
C LEU A 35 1.67 -7.31 6.03
N MET A 36 2.14 -6.12 6.36
CA MET A 36 1.97 -5.48 7.65
C MET A 36 1.08 -4.26 7.50
N SER A 37 0.22 -4.03 8.49
CA SER A 37 -0.44 -2.74 8.64
C SER A 37 0.56 -1.67 9.08
N GLY A 38 0.25 -0.39 8.86
CA GLY A 38 1.07 0.72 9.38
C GLY A 38 1.34 0.62 10.88
N SER A 39 0.32 0.31 11.69
CA SER A 39 0.49 0.12 13.14
C SER A 39 1.42 -1.05 13.50
N THR A 40 1.40 -2.14 12.71
CA THR A 40 2.29 -3.29 12.92
C THR A 40 3.72 -2.90 12.58
N TYR A 41 3.93 -2.27 11.42
CA TYR A 41 5.23 -1.80 10.96
C TYR A 41 5.90 -0.84 11.95
N GLU A 42 5.16 0.14 12.46
CA GLU A 42 5.66 1.11 13.45
C GLU A 42 6.18 0.44 14.74
N SER A 43 5.63 -0.72 15.09
CA SER A 43 5.98 -1.46 16.30
C SER A 43 7.00 -2.59 16.09
N SER A 44 7.32 -2.97 14.84
CA SER A 44 8.06 -4.20 14.54
C SER A 44 9.57 -4.02 14.50
N GLY A 45 10.06 -2.84 14.13
CA GLY A 45 11.48 -2.59 13.86
C GLY A 45 12.01 -3.28 12.59
N VAL A 46 11.13 -3.85 11.77
CA VAL A 46 11.47 -4.56 10.51
C VAL A 46 11.73 -3.55 9.40
N THR A 47 12.74 -3.82 8.56
CA THR A 47 12.92 -3.03 7.33
C THR A 47 11.87 -3.45 6.30
N ALA A 48 11.09 -2.51 5.83
CA ALA A 48 9.97 -2.77 4.94
C ALA A 48 9.81 -1.66 3.91
N ARG A 49 9.29 -2.02 2.73
CA ARG A 49 8.83 -1.08 1.73
C ARG A 49 7.34 -0.83 1.89
N GLU A 50 6.91 0.38 1.63
CA GLU A 50 5.49 0.67 1.55
C GLU A 50 4.92 0.15 0.22
N ILE A 51 3.81 -0.59 0.28
CA ILE A 51 3.16 -1.16 -0.89
C ILE A 51 2.06 -0.21 -1.40
N ASP A 52 1.14 0.20 -0.53
CA ASP A 52 0.02 1.06 -0.93
C ASP A 52 -0.76 1.64 0.26
N ILE A 53 -1.75 2.48 -0.04
CA ILE A 53 -2.82 2.86 0.87
C ILE A 53 -4.13 2.28 0.33
N VAL A 54 -4.71 1.34 1.10
CA VAL A 54 -5.89 0.60 0.67
C VAL A 54 -7.09 0.86 1.57
N ARG A 55 -8.28 0.81 1.00
CA ARG A 55 -9.55 0.85 1.74
C ARG A 55 -10.43 -0.28 1.27
N VAL A 56 -10.94 -1.05 2.23
CA VAL A 56 -11.92 -2.09 1.92
C VAL A 56 -13.28 -1.44 1.73
N LYS A 57 -13.98 -1.81 0.66
CA LYS A 57 -15.32 -1.30 0.37
C LYS A 57 -16.24 -1.44 1.60
N GLY A 58 -16.93 -0.36 1.97
CA GLY A 58 -17.80 -0.31 3.14
C GLY A 58 -17.08 -0.02 4.48
N LYS A 59 -15.78 0.28 4.46
CA LYS A 59 -15.03 0.77 5.62
C LYS A 59 -14.55 2.19 5.41
N ALA A 60 -14.62 2.99 6.49
CA ALA A 60 -14.26 4.41 6.43
C ALA A 60 -12.74 4.62 6.38
N GLN A 61 -11.98 3.80 7.10
CA GLN A 61 -10.55 4.03 7.32
C GLN A 61 -9.70 3.39 6.22
N ALA A 62 -8.88 4.21 5.58
CA ALA A 62 -7.80 3.76 4.71
C ALA A 62 -6.61 3.27 5.57
N VAL A 63 -5.95 2.21 5.13
CA VAL A 63 -4.83 1.58 5.82
C VAL A 63 -3.63 1.55 4.90
N ARG A 64 -2.50 2.05 5.37
CA ARG A 64 -1.21 1.90 4.70
C ARG A 64 -0.67 0.49 4.98
N ILE A 65 -0.17 -0.15 3.93
CA ILE A 65 0.32 -1.52 3.97
C ILE A 65 1.79 -1.57 3.56
N TYR A 66 2.53 -2.48 4.20
CA TYR A 66 3.97 -2.61 4.07
C TYR A 66 4.37 -4.07 3.86
N GLU A 67 5.43 -4.31 3.11
CA GLU A 67 6.03 -5.62 2.93
C GLU A 67 7.47 -5.61 3.46
N PRO A 68 7.89 -6.60 4.26
CA PRO A 68 9.29 -6.76 4.64
C PRO A 68 10.21 -6.76 3.41
N SER A 69 11.31 -6.01 3.48
CA SER A 69 12.19 -5.79 2.33
C SER A 69 13.65 -6.11 2.61
N GLU A 70 13.95 -6.80 3.71
CA GLU A 70 15.32 -7.16 4.12
C GLU A 70 16.01 -8.06 3.10
N ASP A 71 15.26 -8.97 2.48
CA ASP A 71 15.76 -9.92 1.47
C ASP A 71 15.64 -9.39 0.03
N LEU A 72 15.10 -8.18 -0.16
CA LEU A 72 14.93 -7.59 -1.48
C LEU A 72 16.20 -6.81 -1.90
N PRO A 73 16.63 -6.90 -3.17
CA PRO A 73 17.70 -6.06 -3.68
C PRO A 73 17.34 -4.56 -3.51
N PRO A 74 18.27 -3.71 -3.04
CA PRO A 74 17.98 -2.30 -2.79
C PRO A 74 17.45 -1.54 -4.02
N GLU A 75 17.85 -1.94 -5.22
CA GLU A 75 17.36 -1.39 -6.48
C GLU A 75 15.88 -1.70 -6.75
N VAL A 76 15.39 -2.88 -6.34
CA VAL A 76 13.96 -3.24 -6.44
C VAL A 76 13.15 -2.33 -5.53
N VAL A 77 13.62 -2.15 -4.29
CA VAL A 77 12.97 -1.26 -3.31
C VAL A 77 12.93 0.17 -3.82
N ARG A 78 14.07 0.74 -4.25
CA ARG A 78 14.14 2.12 -4.76
C ARG A 78 13.26 2.36 -5.98
N ALA A 79 13.27 1.44 -6.95
CA ALA A 79 12.43 1.56 -8.15
C ALA A 79 10.94 1.51 -7.80
N TYR A 80 10.56 0.64 -6.85
CA TYR A 80 9.20 0.56 -6.37
C TYR A 80 8.76 1.85 -5.66
N GLU A 81 9.57 2.36 -4.74
CA GLU A 81 9.28 3.60 -4.00
C GLU A 81 9.14 4.81 -4.94
N GLU A 82 10.01 4.94 -5.94
CA GLU A 82 9.89 6.01 -6.95
C GLU A 82 8.62 5.83 -7.79
N GLY A 83 8.30 4.61 -8.22
CA GLY A 83 7.06 4.30 -8.91
C GLY A 83 5.82 4.67 -8.08
N LEU A 84 5.83 4.37 -6.78
CA LEU A 84 4.72 4.68 -5.86
C LEU A 84 4.55 6.19 -5.65
N LYS A 85 5.66 6.94 -5.58
CA LYS A 85 5.64 8.41 -5.53
C LYS A 85 5.04 9.00 -6.82
N LEU A 86 5.52 8.58 -7.98
CA LEU A 86 5.02 9.03 -9.29
C LEU A 86 3.53 8.69 -9.48
N TYR A 87 3.11 7.52 -9.02
CA TYR A 87 1.71 7.09 -9.02
C TYR A 87 0.81 8.06 -8.24
N ARG A 88 1.25 8.50 -7.06
CA ARG A 88 0.53 9.49 -6.22
C ARG A 88 0.52 10.89 -6.82
N GLU A 89 1.57 11.25 -7.54
CA GLU A 89 1.64 12.47 -8.35
C GLU A 89 0.82 12.38 -9.64
N ARG A 90 0.13 11.26 -9.89
CA ARG A 90 -0.67 10.98 -11.10
C ARG A 90 0.16 10.94 -12.39
N LYS A 91 1.48 10.76 -12.29
CA LYS A 91 2.37 10.57 -13.42
C LYS A 91 2.42 9.09 -13.81
N TRP A 92 1.27 8.57 -14.25
CA TRP A 92 1.06 7.12 -14.40
C TRP A 92 1.93 6.48 -15.49
N ASP A 93 2.31 7.23 -16.53
CA ASP A 93 3.30 6.79 -17.52
C ASP A 93 4.64 6.49 -16.83
N GLU A 94 5.18 7.51 -16.15
CA GLU A 94 6.48 7.44 -15.49
C GLU A 94 6.48 6.39 -14.37
N ALA A 95 5.38 6.30 -13.61
CA ALA A 95 5.17 5.27 -12.61
C ALA A 95 5.17 3.87 -13.23
N ALA A 96 4.43 3.66 -14.33
CA ALA A 96 4.40 2.38 -15.03
C ALA A 96 5.78 1.98 -15.56
N SER A 97 6.58 2.94 -16.01
CA SER A 97 7.97 2.73 -16.45
C SER A 97 8.88 2.33 -15.29
N ALA A 98 8.76 2.98 -14.13
CA ALA A 98 9.51 2.61 -12.92
C ALA A 98 9.17 1.18 -12.46
N PHE A 99 7.88 0.83 -12.41
CA PHE A 99 7.43 -0.52 -12.05
C PHE A 99 7.81 -1.59 -13.10
N ALA A 100 8.06 -1.21 -14.35
CA ALA A 100 8.49 -2.14 -15.39
C ALA A 100 9.96 -2.59 -15.28
N LEU A 101 10.77 -1.92 -14.43
CA LEU A 101 12.18 -2.28 -14.23
C LEU A 101 12.34 -3.66 -13.60
N PHE A 102 11.38 -4.09 -12.79
CA PHE A 102 11.39 -5.38 -12.08
C PHE A 102 10.06 -6.10 -12.26
N PRO A 103 9.80 -6.71 -13.44
CA PRO A 103 8.49 -7.29 -13.77
C PRO A 103 8.17 -8.57 -12.97
N GLU A 104 9.19 -9.25 -12.44
CA GLU A 104 9.04 -10.42 -11.55
C GLU A 104 8.62 -10.01 -10.13
N ASP A 105 8.74 -8.73 -9.78
CA ASP A 105 8.24 -8.20 -8.51
C ASP A 105 6.72 -8.11 -8.54
N GLY A 106 6.06 -8.96 -7.74
CA GLY A 106 4.60 -9.09 -7.69
C GLY A 106 3.88 -7.74 -7.54
N PRO A 107 4.22 -6.95 -6.51
CA PRO A 107 3.69 -5.61 -6.32
C PRO A 107 3.92 -4.66 -7.50
N ALA A 108 5.13 -4.65 -8.07
CA ALA A 108 5.42 -3.76 -9.20
C ALA A 108 4.56 -4.11 -10.42
N SER A 109 4.40 -5.40 -10.71
CA SER A 109 3.53 -5.88 -11.78
C SER A 109 2.08 -5.39 -11.62
N VAL A 110 1.53 -5.52 -10.41
CA VAL A 110 0.16 -5.08 -10.06
C VAL A 110 0.01 -3.56 -10.18
N MET A 111 0.98 -2.80 -9.64
CA MET A 111 0.94 -1.34 -9.70
C MET A 111 1.11 -0.82 -11.12
N ARG A 112 1.93 -1.48 -11.95
CA ARG A 112 2.05 -1.19 -13.38
C ARG A 112 0.74 -1.40 -14.12
N GLU A 113 0.09 -2.55 -13.92
CA GLU A 113 -1.23 -2.85 -14.52
C GLU A 113 -2.25 -1.74 -14.15
N ARG A 114 -2.24 -1.30 -12.89
CA ARG A 114 -3.10 -0.20 -12.42
C ARG A 114 -2.78 1.14 -13.06
N CYS A 115 -1.50 1.50 -13.17
CA CYS A 115 -1.09 2.75 -13.84
C CYS A 115 -1.56 2.77 -15.30
N LEU A 116 -1.42 1.65 -16.02
CA LEU A 116 -1.92 1.51 -17.39
C LEU A 116 -3.45 1.62 -17.47
N ALA A 117 -4.17 1.15 -16.45
CA ALA A 117 -5.63 1.33 -16.37
C ALA A 117 -6.00 2.81 -16.15
N PHE A 118 -5.29 3.52 -15.27
CA PHE A 118 -5.53 4.94 -15.00
C PHE A 118 -5.15 5.86 -16.17
N LEU A 119 -4.18 5.49 -17.00
CA LEU A 119 -3.92 6.19 -18.26
C LEU A 119 -5.14 6.16 -19.21
N ARG A 120 -5.90 5.06 -19.21
CA ARG A 120 -7.10 4.90 -20.05
C ARG A 120 -8.36 5.49 -19.42
N ASN A 121 -8.49 5.31 -18.11
CA ASN A 121 -9.64 5.75 -17.33
C ASN A 121 -9.15 6.36 -16.01
N PRO A 122 -8.77 7.65 -16.03
CA PRO A 122 -8.20 8.30 -14.87
C PRO A 122 -9.23 8.43 -13.75
N PRO A 123 -8.81 8.32 -12.47
CA PRO A 123 -9.71 8.56 -11.36
C PRO A 123 -10.12 10.05 -11.29
N PRO A 124 -11.18 10.38 -10.52
CA PRO A 124 -11.62 11.76 -10.29
C PRO A 124 -10.51 12.73 -9.87
N GLN A 125 -10.74 14.04 -10.03
CA GLN A 125 -9.75 15.06 -9.68
C GLN A 125 -9.42 15.09 -8.18
N ASP A 126 -10.41 14.78 -7.35
CA ASP A 126 -10.36 14.72 -5.88
C ASP A 126 -9.91 13.36 -5.33
N TRP A 127 -9.41 12.47 -6.19
CA TRP A 127 -8.91 11.17 -5.76
C TRP A 127 -7.75 11.33 -4.78
N ASP A 128 -7.89 10.68 -3.62
CA ASP A 128 -7.01 10.82 -2.44
C ASP A 128 -5.83 9.84 -2.44
N GLY A 129 -5.57 9.17 -3.57
CA GLY A 129 -4.50 8.18 -3.71
C GLY A 129 -4.83 6.82 -3.10
N VAL A 130 -6.04 6.65 -2.53
CA VAL A 130 -6.45 5.39 -1.88
C VAL A 130 -7.02 4.42 -2.89
N TRP A 131 -6.56 3.17 -2.81
CA TRP A 131 -7.07 2.08 -3.63
C TRP A 131 -8.25 1.38 -2.95
N GLU A 132 -9.38 1.31 -3.63
CA GLU A 132 -10.54 0.56 -3.15
C GLU A 132 -10.42 -0.93 -3.52
N ILE A 133 -10.28 -1.78 -2.50
CA ILE A 133 -10.32 -3.23 -2.69
C ILE A 133 -11.79 -3.67 -2.69
N ALA A 134 -12.26 -4.17 -3.83
CA ALA A 134 -13.52 -4.89 -3.91
C ALA A 134 -13.35 -6.27 -3.25
N GLN A 135 -14.05 -6.51 -2.13
CA GLN A 135 -14.19 -7.88 -1.62
C GLN A 135 -15.08 -8.67 -2.58
N LYS A 136 -14.60 -9.85 -2.99
CA LYS A 136 -15.44 -10.89 -3.61
C LYS A 136 -16.10 -11.72 -2.52
#